data_AF-V7C233-F1
#
_entry.id   AF-V7C233-F1
#
_cell.length_a   1.000
_cell.length_b   1.000
_cell.length_c   1.000
_cell.angle_alpha   90.00
_cell.angle_beta   90.00
_cell.angle_gamma   90.00
#
_symmetry.space_group_name_H-M   'P 1'
#
loop_
_entity.id
_entity.type
_entity.pdbx_description
1 polymer ?
#
loop_
_entity_poly.entity_id
_entity_poly.type
_entity_poly.pdbx_seq_one_letter_code
_entity_poly.pdbx_strand_id
1 'polypeptide(L)'
;KIKETRELPGAALICFSFTPKDVNEHQASKVKRCTYWDEIALVEVAASLQLSRNILLVLMALQSWKGFVRRWMKAYTLSYDAKAQLSVLDKTSKAASDILKSMMAIADEAIPRAAENIALAIGALCVVLPPSVHTVKSAASKFLLEWLLQHEQEHRQWSAAISLGLISSCLHVTDHKQRYHNITGLLE
;
A
#
# COMPACT_ATOMS: atom_id res chain seq x y z
N LYS A 1 -20.15 -7.49 4.21
CA LYS A 1 -18.85 -6.97 3.74
C LYS A 1 -17.92 -6.52 4.86
N ILE A 2 -18.14 -5.41 5.59
CA ILE A 2 -17.25 -4.97 6.71
C ILE A 2 -17.10 -6.04 7.81
N LYS A 3 -18.17 -6.77 8.14
CA LYS A 3 -18.07 -7.87 9.11
C LYS A 3 -17.27 -9.07 8.58
N GLU A 4 -17.39 -9.36 7.28
CA GLU A 4 -16.71 -10.47 6.59
C GLU A 4 -15.20 -10.19 6.40
N THR A 5 -14.80 -8.92 6.26
CA THR A 5 -13.38 -8.50 6.19
C THR A 5 -12.62 -8.75 7.48
N ARG A 6 -13.30 -8.66 8.63
CA ARG A 6 -12.71 -8.99 9.93
C ARG A 6 -12.66 -10.49 10.19
N GLU A 7 -13.69 -11.22 9.80
CA GLU A 7 -13.78 -12.67 10.04
C GLU A 7 -12.82 -13.47 9.14
N LEU A 8 -12.61 -13.02 7.89
CA LEU A 8 -11.76 -13.71 6.91
C LEU A 8 -10.82 -12.72 6.18
N PRO A 9 -9.85 -12.10 6.87
CA PRO A 9 -9.00 -11.05 6.30
C PRO A 9 -8.15 -11.54 5.12
N GLY A 10 -7.66 -12.79 5.16
CA GLY A 10 -6.92 -13.38 4.04
C GLY A 10 -7.80 -13.56 2.78
N ALA A 11 -9.04 -13.99 2.96
CA ALA A 11 -10.00 -14.10 1.85
C ALA A 11 -10.37 -12.71 1.33
N ALA A 12 -10.48 -11.70 2.19
CA ALA A 12 -10.68 -10.31 1.77
C ALA A 12 -9.51 -9.84 0.88
N LEU A 13 -8.24 -10.05 1.27
CA LEU A 13 -7.11 -9.67 0.42
C LEU A 13 -7.15 -10.28 -0.99
N ILE A 14 -7.64 -11.51 -1.11
CA ILE A 14 -7.69 -12.23 -2.39
C ILE A 14 -8.94 -11.84 -3.18
N CYS A 15 -10.10 -11.87 -2.52
CA CYS A 15 -11.43 -11.90 -3.12
C CYS A 15 -12.17 -10.56 -3.03
N PHE A 16 -11.60 -9.49 -2.45
CA PHE A 16 -12.29 -8.19 -2.40
C PHE A 16 -12.64 -7.74 -3.81
N SER A 17 -13.91 -7.93 -4.17
CA SER A 17 -14.48 -7.58 -5.46
C SER A 17 -15.20 -6.25 -5.32
N PHE A 18 -14.68 -5.26 -6.04
CA PHE A 18 -15.30 -3.97 -6.25
C PHE A 18 -16.42 -4.13 -7.28
N THR A 19 -17.55 -4.69 -6.88
CA THR A 19 -18.76 -4.53 -7.66
C THR A 19 -19.40 -3.20 -7.25
N PRO A 20 -19.43 -2.18 -8.12
CA PRO A 20 -20.28 -1.02 -7.89
C PRO A 20 -21.70 -1.48 -8.16
N LYS A 21 -22.33 -2.14 -7.17
CA LYS A 21 -23.65 -2.76 -7.36
C LYS A 21 -24.82 -1.81 -7.20
N ASP A 22 -24.55 -0.55 -6.91
CA ASP A 22 -25.51 0.52 -7.02
C ASP A 22 -24.78 1.79 -7.45
N VAL A 23 -25.52 2.73 -8.04
CA VAL A 23 -25.31 4.19 -7.93
C VAL A 23 -25.31 4.91 -9.29
N ASN A 24 -26.52 5.28 -9.68
CA ASN A 24 -26.87 6.46 -10.47
C ASN A 24 -26.64 7.76 -9.65
N GLU A 25 -25.43 8.02 -9.16
CA GLU A 25 -25.10 9.31 -8.53
C GLU A 25 -23.79 9.90 -9.08
N HIS A 26 -23.72 11.22 -8.94
CA HIS A 26 -22.75 12.15 -9.48
C HIS A 26 -21.29 11.71 -9.25
N GLN A 27 -20.45 11.79 -10.29
CA GLN A 27 -19.05 11.33 -10.30
C GLN A 27 -18.16 11.90 -9.19
N ALA A 28 -18.49 13.07 -8.64
CA ALA A 28 -17.74 13.67 -7.55
C ALA A 28 -17.80 12.86 -6.24
N SER A 29 -18.96 12.30 -5.91
CA SER A 29 -19.17 11.45 -4.73
C SER A 29 -18.59 10.06 -4.93
N LYS A 30 -18.53 9.54 -6.16
CA LYS A 30 -17.94 8.22 -6.47
C LYS A 30 -16.45 8.12 -6.12
N VAL A 31 -15.64 9.13 -6.43
CA VAL A 31 -14.20 9.13 -6.08
C VAL A 31 -14.01 9.08 -4.56
N LYS A 32 -14.62 10.02 -3.83
CA LYS A 32 -14.52 10.10 -2.37
C LYS A 32 -15.06 8.84 -1.68
N ARG A 33 -16.10 8.22 -2.25
CA ARG A 33 -16.71 7.00 -1.73
C ARG A 33 -15.83 5.78 -2.02
N CYS A 34 -15.26 5.64 -3.22
CA CYS A 34 -14.31 4.57 -3.54
C CYS A 34 -13.08 4.61 -2.61
N THR A 35 -12.46 5.78 -2.46
CA THR A 35 -11.30 5.95 -1.56
C THR A 35 -11.61 5.61 -0.12
N TYR A 36 -12.77 6.05 0.37
CA TYR A 36 -13.20 5.78 1.74
C TYR A 36 -13.43 4.29 2.03
N TRP A 37 -14.04 3.55 1.10
CA TRP A 37 -14.26 2.11 1.27
C TRP A 37 -12.96 1.30 1.20
N ASP A 38 -12.02 1.71 0.35
CA ASP A 38 -10.71 1.09 0.23
C ASP A 38 -9.86 1.29 1.49
N GLU A 39 -9.88 2.49 2.07
CA GLU A 39 -9.21 2.82 3.33
C GLU A 39 -9.79 2.02 4.50
N ILE A 40 -11.12 1.93 4.60
CA ILE A 40 -11.76 1.08 5.61
C ILE A 40 -11.33 -0.38 5.42
N ALA A 41 -11.37 -0.90 4.20
CA ALA A 41 -10.96 -2.27 3.93
C ALA A 41 -9.48 -2.51 4.29
N LEU A 42 -8.60 -1.56 3.99
CA LEU A 42 -7.19 -1.59 4.41
C LEU A 42 -7.09 -1.69 5.93
N VAL A 43 -7.73 -0.79 6.67
CA VAL A 43 -7.69 -0.73 8.14
C VAL A 43 -8.17 -2.05 8.75
N GLU A 44 -9.32 -2.55 8.31
CA GLU A 44 -9.92 -3.75 8.89
C GLU A 44 -9.11 -5.00 8.60
N VAL A 45 -8.65 -5.15 7.35
CA VAL A 45 -7.85 -6.30 6.96
C VAL A 45 -6.48 -6.24 7.64
N ALA A 46 -5.83 -5.07 7.70
CA ALA A 46 -4.55 -4.90 8.37
C ALA A 46 -4.63 -5.16 9.89
N ALA A 47 -5.71 -4.73 10.54
CA ALA A 47 -5.92 -4.99 11.97
C ALA A 47 -6.26 -6.47 12.28
N SER A 48 -6.86 -7.17 11.31
CA SER A 48 -7.35 -8.54 11.51
C SER A 48 -6.37 -9.60 11.02
N LEU A 49 -5.52 -9.29 10.03
CA LEU A 49 -4.53 -10.23 9.49
C LEU A 49 -3.40 -10.44 10.50
N GLN A 50 -3.27 -11.67 11.01
CA GLN A 50 -2.17 -12.04 11.87
C GLN A 50 -0.96 -12.42 11.02
N LEU A 51 0.07 -11.59 11.06
CA LEU A 51 1.37 -11.93 10.51
C LEU A 51 2.12 -12.79 11.53
N SER A 52 2.56 -13.97 11.10
CA SER A 52 3.59 -14.70 11.84
C SER A 52 4.97 -14.20 11.39
N ARG A 53 5.99 -14.27 12.23
CA ARG A 53 7.39 -14.06 11.80
C ARG A 53 7.92 -15.16 10.83
N ASN A 54 7.06 -16.07 10.37
CA ASN A 54 7.38 -17.02 9.31
C ASN A 54 7.41 -16.29 7.95
N ILE A 55 8.57 -16.30 7.31
CA ILE A 55 8.80 -15.61 6.04
C ILE A 55 7.87 -16.08 4.92
N LEU A 56 7.51 -17.38 4.87
CA LEU A 56 6.61 -17.90 3.83
C LEU A 56 5.22 -17.29 3.94
N LEU A 57 4.68 -17.20 5.16
CA LEU A 57 3.37 -16.61 5.40
C LEU A 57 3.35 -15.12 5.08
N VAL A 58 4.46 -14.41 5.30
CA VAL A 58 4.55 -12.98 4.98
C VAL A 58 4.76 -12.71 3.50
N LEU A 59 5.49 -13.56 2.79
CA LEU A 59 5.52 -13.50 1.34
C LEU A 59 4.12 -13.76 0.76
N MET A 60 3.34 -14.70 1.33
CA MET A 60 1.95 -14.93 0.92
C MET A 60 1.04 -13.73 1.22
N ALA A 61 1.17 -13.12 2.40
CA ALA A 61 0.45 -11.90 2.75
C ALA A 61 0.79 -10.77 1.77
N LEU A 62 2.07 -10.57 1.47
CA LEU A 62 2.55 -9.58 0.49
C LEU A 62 1.97 -9.82 -0.91
N GLN A 63 1.96 -11.07 -1.40
CA GLN A 63 1.34 -11.37 -2.71
C GLN A 63 -0.16 -11.05 -2.71
N SER A 64 -0.84 -11.27 -1.59
CA SER A 64 -2.25 -10.94 -1.41
C SER A 64 -2.47 -9.42 -1.38
N TRP A 65 -1.61 -8.67 -0.67
CA TRP A 65 -1.59 -7.21 -0.67
C TRP A 65 -1.37 -6.63 -2.08
N LYS A 66 -0.49 -7.22 -2.91
CA LYS A 66 -0.32 -6.78 -4.31
C LYS A 66 -1.62 -6.88 -5.11
N GLY A 67 -2.39 -7.95 -4.90
CA GLY A 67 -3.70 -8.14 -5.53
C GLY A 67 -4.69 -7.04 -5.10
N PHE A 68 -4.79 -6.79 -3.80
CA PHE A 68 -5.62 -5.74 -3.22
C PHE A 68 -5.25 -4.36 -3.76
N VAL A 69 -3.99 -3.95 -3.63
CA VAL A 69 -3.51 -2.62 -4.03
C VAL A 69 -3.64 -2.39 -5.53
N ARG A 70 -3.41 -3.43 -6.36
CA ARG A 70 -3.64 -3.33 -7.81
C ARG A 70 -5.10 -3.01 -8.14
N ARG A 71 -6.06 -3.61 -7.41
CA ARG A 71 -7.49 -3.33 -7.61
C ARG A 71 -7.85 -1.92 -7.12
N TRP A 72 -7.31 -1.51 -5.97
CA TRP A 72 -7.47 -0.14 -5.46
C TRP A 72 -6.94 0.89 -6.46
N MET A 73 -5.71 0.72 -6.97
CA MET A 73 -5.13 1.59 -8.00
C MET A 73 -6.01 1.68 -9.25
N LYS A 74 -6.57 0.56 -9.73
CA LYS A 74 -7.47 0.55 -10.89
C LYS A 74 -8.77 1.32 -10.60
N ALA A 75 -9.40 1.08 -9.45
CA ALA A 75 -10.62 1.78 -9.04
C ALA A 75 -10.37 3.30 -8.93
N TYR A 76 -9.25 3.70 -8.32
CA TYR A 76 -8.86 5.10 -8.17
C TYR A 76 -8.60 5.76 -9.54
N THR A 77 -7.88 5.09 -10.44
CA THR A 77 -7.55 5.64 -11.76
C THR A 77 -8.80 5.83 -12.63
N LEU A 78 -9.73 4.86 -12.64
CA LEU A 78 -11.02 4.97 -13.31
C LEU A 78 -11.86 6.16 -12.79
N SER A 79 -11.70 6.47 -11.51
CA SER A 79 -12.37 7.59 -10.86
C SER A 79 -11.83 8.96 -11.33
N TYR A 80 -10.55 9.03 -11.75
CA TYR A 80 -9.93 10.22 -12.34
C TYR A 80 -10.26 10.40 -13.82
N ASP A 81 -10.40 9.30 -14.59
CA ASP A 81 -10.83 9.34 -16.00
C ASP A 81 -12.15 10.09 -16.18
N ALA A 82 -13.03 10.01 -15.18
CA ALA A 82 -14.30 10.71 -15.13
C ALA A 82 -14.20 12.23 -14.85
N LYS A 83 -13.08 12.72 -14.31
CA LYS A 83 -12.94 14.10 -13.78
C LYS A 83 -11.96 15.00 -14.51
N ALA A 84 -11.00 14.47 -15.27
CA ALA A 84 -9.96 15.30 -15.88
C ALA A 84 -9.35 14.72 -17.16
N GLN A 85 -9.05 15.60 -18.14
CA GLN A 85 -8.19 15.32 -19.30
C GLN A 85 -6.70 15.24 -18.90
N LEU A 86 -6.37 14.49 -17.86
CA LEU A 86 -4.97 14.20 -17.51
C LEU A 86 -4.42 13.07 -18.36
N SER A 87 -3.11 13.09 -18.61
CA SER A 87 -2.43 11.95 -19.23
C SER A 87 -2.55 10.72 -18.32
N VAL A 88 -2.48 9.52 -18.90
CA VAL A 88 -2.55 8.25 -18.14
C VAL A 88 -1.44 8.18 -17.08
N LEU A 89 -0.27 8.74 -17.39
CA LEU A 89 0.87 8.77 -16.48
C LEU A 89 0.61 9.68 -15.27
N ASP A 90 0.08 10.89 -15.51
CA ASP A 90 -0.24 11.84 -14.44
C ASP A 90 -1.32 11.31 -13.50
N LYS A 91 -2.32 10.61 -14.06
CA LYS A 91 -3.38 9.94 -13.29
C LYS A 91 -2.80 8.84 -12.40
N THR A 92 -1.94 7.99 -12.95
CA THR A 92 -1.32 6.89 -12.21
C THR A 92 -0.44 7.43 -11.08
N SER A 93 0.37 8.45 -11.37
CA SER A 93 1.26 9.08 -10.38
C SER A 93 0.47 9.72 -9.24
N LYS A 94 -0.60 10.46 -9.57
CA LYS A 94 -1.45 11.11 -8.56
C LYS A 94 -2.19 10.10 -7.69
N ALA A 95 -2.84 9.09 -8.30
CA ALA A 95 -3.52 8.03 -7.55
C ALA A 95 -2.55 7.29 -6.61
N ALA A 96 -1.36 6.97 -7.10
CA ALA A 96 -0.33 6.31 -6.30
C ALA A 96 0.14 7.18 -5.11
N SER A 97 0.35 8.47 -5.34
CA SER A 97 0.70 9.43 -4.29
C SER A 97 -0.41 9.55 -3.24
N ASP A 98 -1.67 9.65 -3.66
CA ASP A 98 -2.80 9.80 -2.74
C ASP A 98 -2.99 8.54 -1.88
N ILE A 99 -2.90 7.35 -2.49
CA ILE A 99 -2.94 6.06 -1.77
C ILE A 99 -1.78 5.94 -0.78
N LEU A 100 -0.55 6.28 -1.20
CA LEU A 100 0.62 6.20 -0.32
C LEU A 100 0.46 7.12 0.90
N LYS A 101 0.02 8.37 0.70
CA LYS A 101 -0.21 9.32 1.80
C LYS A 101 -1.24 8.79 2.80
N SER A 102 -2.33 8.21 2.29
CA SER A 102 -3.36 7.59 3.12
C SER A 102 -2.82 6.41 3.93
N MET A 103 -2.10 5.49 3.26
CA MET A 103 -1.44 4.37 3.94
C MET A 103 -0.49 4.83 5.05
N MET A 104 0.38 5.81 4.77
CA MET A 104 1.33 6.35 5.76
C MET A 104 0.60 6.94 6.98
N ALA A 105 -0.41 7.78 6.75
CA ALA A 105 -1.19 8.39 7.85
C ALA A 105 -1.89 7.33 8.71
N ILE A 106 -2.52 6.34 8.08
CA ILE A 106 -3.17 5.23 8.80
C ILE A 106 -2.13 4.41 9.58
N ALA A 107 -0.95 4.16 9.00
CA ALA A 107 0.09 3.35 9.62
C ALA A 107 0.70 4.02 10.86
N ASP A 108 0.84 5.35 10.87
CA ASP A 108 1.37 6.10 12.01
C ASP A 108 0.43 6.05 13.23
N GLU A 109 -0.89 6.06 13.00
CA GLU A 109 -1.92 6.00 14.05
C GLU A 109 -2.38 4.57 14.41
N ALA A 110 -1.92 3.57 13.65
CA ALA A 110 -2.38 2.20 13.77
C ALA A 110 -1.81 1.48 15.00
N ILE A 111 -2.58 0.49 15.49
CA ILE A 111 -2.06 -0.52 16.41
C ILE A 111 -0.88 -1.28 15.76
N PRO A 112 0.07 -1.83 16.53
CA PRO A 112 1.29 -2.47 16.01
C PRO A 112 1.06 -3.45 14.85
N ARG A 113 0.07 -4.34 15.00
CA ARG A 113 -0.28 -5.34 13.97
C ARG A 113 -0.77 -4.72 12.66
N ALA A 114 -1.58 -3.66 12.76
CA ALA A 114 -2.08 -2.99 11.57
C ALA A 114 -0.94 -2.21 10.89
N ALA A 115 -0.09 -1.53 11.65
CA ALA A 115 1.10 -0.86 11.13
C ALA A 115 2.02 -1.83 10.37
N GLU A 116 2.29 -3.02 10.92
CA GLU A 116 3.07 -4.07 10.26
C GLU A 116 2.49 -4.49 8.90
N ASN A 117 1.18 -4.74 8.87
CA ASN A 117 0.48 -5.12 7.64
C ASN A 117 0.46 -3.99 6.61
N ILE A 118 0.29 -2.74 7.05
CA ILE A 118 0.30 -1.58 6.15
C ILE A 118 1.69 -1.35 5.57
N ALA A 119 2.77 -1.58 6.33
CA ALA A 119 4.13 -1.54 5.78
C ALA A 119 4.29 -2.52 4.60
N LEU A 120 3.80 -3.76 4.74
CA LEU A 120 3.75 -4.73 3.63
C LEU A 120 2.89 -4.25 2.45
N ALA A 121 1.76 -3.60 2.73
CA ALA A 121 0.90 -3.02 1.70
C ALA A 121 1.59 -1.88 0.94
N ILE A 122 2.40 -1.04 1.61
CA ILE A 122 3.23 -0.01 0.99
C ILE A 122 4.30 -0.64 0.09
N GLY A 123 4.97 -1.71 0.54
CA GLY A 123 5.88 -2.49 -0.29
C GLY A 123 5.18 -3.06 -1.53
N ALA A 124 3.98 -3.61 -1.35
CA ALA A 124 3.15 -4.13 -2.43
C ALA A 124 2.73 -3.05 -3.43
N LEU A 125 2.37 -1.85 -2.96
CA LEU A 125 2.09 -0.68 -3.80
C LEU A 125 3.26 -0.40 -4.75
N CYS A 126 4.46 -0.26 -4.22
CA CYS A 126 5.65 0.06 -5.02
C CYS A 126 5.95 -0.98 -6.10
N VAL A 127 5.69 -2.26 -5.83
CA VAL A 127 5.88 -3.35 -6.80
C VAL A 127 4.84 -3.31 -7.92
N VAL A 128 3.60 -2.87 -7.65
CA VAL A 128 2.56 -2.80 -8.70
C VAL A 128 2.63 -1.52 -9.54
N LEU A 129 3.39 -0.51 -9.09
CA LEU A 129 3.55 0.76 -9.80
C LEU A 129 4.53 0.65 -10.98
N PRO A 130 4.22 1.31 -12.12
CA PRO A 130 5.13 1.34 -13.26
C PRO A 130 6.44 2.07 -12.90
N PRO A 131 7.55 1.81 -13.62
CA PRO A 131 8.85 2.46 -13.36
C PRO A 131 8.81 4.00 -13.42
N SER A 132 7.90 4.56 -14.22
CA SER A 132 7.74 6.00 -14.40
C SER A 132 7.22 6.72 -13.16
N VAL A 133 6.62 6.02 -12.19
CA VAL A 133 6.10 6.59 -10.93
C VAL A 133 7.16 6.45 -9.83
N HIS A 134 8.40 6.85 -10.14
CA HIS A 134 9.55 6.63 -9.26
C HIS A 134 9.54 7.50 -8.00
N THR A 135 8.94 8.69 -8.06
CA THR A 135 8.87 9.62 -6.92
C THR A 135 8.08 9.03 -5.75
N VAL A 136 6.98 8.34 -6.04
CA VAL A 136 6.17 7.64 -5.03
C VAL A 136 6.96 6.48 -4.40
N LYS A 137 7.70 5.72 -5.22
CA LYS A 137 8.56 4.63 -4.73
C LYS A 137 9.67 5.15 -3.82
N SER A 138 10.31 6.26 -4.19
CA SER A 138 11.32 6.92 -3.36
C SER A 138 10.73 7.44 -2.04
N ALA A 139 9.53 8.05 -2.07
CA ALA A 139 8.85 8.52 -0.86
C ALA A 139 8.50 7.36 0.10
N ALA A 140 7.89 6.29 -0.42
CA ALA A 140 7.60 5.08 0.35
C ALA A 140 8.87 4.47 0.95
N SER A 141 9.96 4.44 0.18
CA SER A 141 11.25 3.97 0.63
C SER A 141 11.81 4.78 1.79
N LYS A 142 11.68 6.10 1.77
CA LYS A 142 12.18 6.97 2.86
C LYS A 142 11.39 6.73 4.14
N PHE A 143 10.06 6.71 4.03
CA PHE A 143 9.18 6.45 5.16
C PHE A 143 9.50 5.11 5.86
N LEU A 144 9.62 4.03 5.08
CA LEU A 144 9.94 2.72 5.65
C LEU A 144 11.37 2.64 6.18
N LEU A 145 12.32 3.39 5.60
CA LEU A 145 13.67 3.46 6.12
C LEU A 145 13.71 4.16 7.48
N GLU A 146 12.95 5.25 7.66
CA GLU A 146 12.79 5.88 8.98
C GLU A 146 12.21 4.91 10.00
N TRP A 147 11.20 4.11 9.62
CA TRP A 147 10.63 3.08 10.48
C TRP A 147 11.61 1.96 10.83
N LEU A 148 12.47 1.55 9.88
CA LEU A 148 13.50 0.55 10.12
C LEU A 148 14.52 1.02 11.16
N LEU A 149 14.94 2.28 11.07
CA LEU A 149 15.96 2.88 11.94
C LEU A 149 15.41 3.33 13.31
N GLN A 150 14.08 3.35 13.49
CA GLN A 150 13.44 3.65 14.79
C GLN A 150 13.42 2.40 15.70
N HIS A 151 14.53 2.18 16.41
CA HIS A 151 14.70 1.03 17.31
C HIS A 151 13.70 0.96 18.48
N GLU A 152 13.04 2.07 18.83
CA GLU A 152 12.01 2.10 19.89
C GLU A 152 10.74 1.32 19.51
N GLN A 153 10.54 1.04 18.22
CA GLN A 153 9.33 0.40 17.70
C GLN A 153 9.67 -0.88 16.92
N GLU A 154 10.21 -1.88 17.63
CA GLU A 154 10.67 -3.16 17.05
C GLU A 154 9.63 -3.83 16.13
N HIS A 155 8.34 -3.69 16.44
CA HIS A 155 7.24 -4.21 15.62
C HIS A 155 7.25 -3.65 14.18
N ARG A 156 7.67 -2.40 13.97
CA ARG A 156 7.71 -1.77 12.64
C ARG A 156 8.89 -2.25 11.81
N GLN A 157 10.00 -2.60 12.46
CA GLN A 157 11.27 -2.83 11.78
C GLN A 157 11.22 -4.00 10.80
N TRP A 158 10.62 -5.12 11.20
CA TRP A 158 10.66 -6.33 10.37
C TRP A 158 9.85 -6.22 9.08
N SER A 159 8.63 -5.68 9.18
CA SER A 159 7.76 -5.47 8.01
C SER A 159 8.29 -4.35 7.11
N ALA A 160 8.90 -3.32 7.69
CA ALA A 160 9.63 -2.28 6.97
C ALA A 160 10.84 -2.86 6.22
N ALA A 161 11.65 -3.71 6.86
CA ALA A 161 12.81 -4.35 6.24
C ALA A 161 12.43 -5.18 5.01
N ILE A 162 11.41 -6.03 5.13
CA ILE A 162 10.90 -6.85 4.01
C ILE A 162 10.45 -5.93 2.86
N SER A 163 9.70 -4.88 3.18
CA SER A 163 9.16 -3.94 2.19
C SER A 163 10.27 -3.13 1.52
N LEU A 164 11.28 -2.68 2.26
CA LEU A 164 12.46 -1.99 1.73
C LEU A 164 13.28 -2.87 0.79
N GLY A 165 13.46 -4.16 1.13
CA GLY A 165 14.11 -5.12 0.23
C GLY A 165 13.41 -5.19 -1.13
N LEU A 166 12.08 -5.23 -1.13
CA LEU A 166 11.28 -5.23 -2.36
C LEU A 166 11.37 -3.90 -3.10
N ILE A 167 11.21 -2.78 -2.40
CA ILE A 167 11.24 -1.44 -3.01
C ILE A 167 12.59 -1.19 -3.66
N SER A 168 13.69 -1.60 -3.03
CA SER A 168 15.06 -1.42 -3.54
C SER A 168 15.26 -2.04 -4.92
N SER A 169 14.55 -3.13 -5.23
CA SER A 169 14.56 -3.78 -6.55
C SER A 169 13.81 -3.02 -7.64
N CYS A 170 12.91 -2.10 -7.27
CA CYS A 170 12.03 -1.38 -8.19
C CYS A 170 12.21 0.15 -8.17
N LEU A 171 13.15 0.66 -7.38
CA LEU A 171 13.62 2.06 -7.43
C LEU A 171 14.17 2.39 -8.82
N HIS A 172 14.00 3.64 -9.25
CA HIS A 172 14.52 4.07 -10.53
C HIS A 172 16.05 4.07 -10.52
N VAL A 173 16.66 4.01 -11.72
CA VAL A 173 18.12 3.99 -11.83
C VAL A 173 18.74 5.20 -11.14
N THR A 174 18.16 6.39 -11.29
CA THR A 174 18.66 7.64 -10.70
C THR A 174 18.57 7.71 -9.18
N ASP A 175 17.82 6.83 -8.52
CA ASP A 175 17.62 6.83 -7.06
C ASP A 175 18.76 6.09 -6.33
N HIS A 176 19.99 6.15 -6.86
CA HIS A 176 21.16 5.44 -6.32
C HIS A 176 21.42 5.75 -4.84
N LYS A 177 21.27 7.01 -4.42
CA LYS A 177 21.44 7.43 -3.03
C LYS A 177 20.43 6.76 -2.10
N GLN A 178 19.16 6.71 -2.51
CA GLN A 178 18.13 6.03 -1.71
C GLN A 178 18.37 4.52 -1.67
N ARG A 179 18.75 3.91 -2.80
CA ARG A 179 19.09 2.49 -2.84
C ARG A 179 20.26 2.16 -1.91
N TYR A 180 21.30 3.00 -1.89
CA TYR A 180 22.42 2.86 -0.98
C TYR A 180 21.97 2.89 0.48
N HIS A 181 21.20 3.92 0.89
CA HIS A 181 20.71 4.00 2.27
C HIS A 181 19.83 2.81 2.67
N ASN A 182 18.98 2.32 1.76
CA ASN A 182 18.19 1.12 2.04
C ASN A 182 19.08 -0.09 2.30
N ILE A 183 20.11 -0.31 1.46
CA ILE A 183 21.02 -1.45 1.61
C ILE A 183 21.79 -1.33 2.92
N THR A 184 22.35 -0.15 3.22
CA THR A 184 23.06 0.09 4.48
C THR A 184 22.15 -0.14 5.69
N GLY A 185 20.97 0.46 5.71
CA GLY A 185 20.04 0.30 6.84
C GLY A 185 19.49 -1.12 7.00
N LEU A 186 19.50 -1.95 5.95
CA LEU A 186 19.13 -3.38 6.04
C LEU A 186 20.28 -4.27 6.56
N LEU A 187 21.52 -3.79 6.52
CA LEU A 187 22.71 -4.52 6.95
C LEU A 187 23.18 -4.14 8.35
N GLU A 188 22.74 -3.00 8.87
CA GLU A 188 22.93 -2.53 10.25
C GLU A 188 21.92 -3.19 11.20
#